data_AF-A0A358EGN3-F1
#
_entry.id   AF-A0A358EGN3-F1
#
_cell.length_a   1.000
_cell.length_b   1.000
_cell.length_c   1.000
_cell.angle_alpha   90.00
_cell.angle_beta   90.00
_cell.angle_gamma   90.00
#
_symmetry.space_group_name_H-M   'P 1'
#
loop_
_entity.id
_entity.type
_entity.pdbx_description
1 polymer ?
#
loop_
_entity_poly.entity_id
_entity_poly.type
_entity_poly.pdbx_seq_one_letter_code
_entity_poly.pdbx_strand_id
1 'polypeptide(L)' 'ISTAHGRGADGGHGGLSDIEMTTFILASGPAVQIGNIDQDTFIVDVAVTALTHLGITPDPAWELDGRAVGLR' A
#
# COMPACT_ATOMS: atom_id res chain seq x y z
N ILE A 1 6.47 5.46 2.57
CA ILE A 1 7.49 5.30 1.51
C ILE A 1 7.26 3.95 0.85
N SER A 2 7.34 3.89 -0.48
CA SER A 2 7.15 2.68 -1.29
C SER A 2 7.92 2.83 -2.60
N THR A 3 7.92 1.77 -3.42
CA THR A 3 8.14 1.85 -4.88
C THR A 3 6.83 1.57 -5.62
N ALA A 4 6.78 1.85 -6.93
CA ALA A 4 5.61 1.55 -7.76
C ALA A 4 5.60 0.09 -8.27
N HIS A 5 6.78 -0.47 -8.51
CA HIS A 5 7.00 -1.86 -8.93
C HIS A 5 8.41 -2.30 -8.50
N GLY A 6 8.66 -3.61 -8.57
CA GLY A 6 10.00 -4.19 -8.53
C GLY A 6 10.70 -4.11 -9.89
N ARG A 7 11.82 -4.83 -10.02
CA ARG A 7 12.58 -4.94 -11.28
C ARG A 7 13.12 -6.34 -11.48
N GLY A 8 13.19 -6.78 -12.73
CA GLY A 8 13.92 -7.97 -13.14
C GLY A 8 15.42 -7.86 -12.87
N ALA A 9 16.10 -9.01 -12.90
CA ALA A 9 17.55 -9.09 -12.67
C ALA A 9 18.36 -8.29 -13.72
N ASP A 10 17.86 -8.22 -14.95
CA ASP A 10 18.40 -7.43 -16.07
C ASP A 10 18.13 -5.93 -15.95
N GLY A 11 17.29 -5.51 -15.00
CA GLY A 11 16.89 -4.13 -14.79
C GLY A 11 15.59 -3.71 -15.49
N GLY A 12 14.95 -4.59 -16.24
CA GLY A 12 13.63 -4.36 -16.81
C GLY A 12 12.52 -4.29 -15.75
N HIS A 13 11.38 -3.73 -16.13
CA HIS A 13 10.17 -3.69 -15.32
C HIS A 13 8.91 -3.66 -16.22
N GLY A 14 7.73 -3.80 -15.61
CA GLY A 14 6.44 -3.72 -16.29
C GLY A 14 5.85 -5.07 -16.71
N GLY A 15 6.53 -6.17 -16.40
CA GLY A 15 5.98 -7.51 -16.47
C GLY A 15 5.06 -7.85 -15.30
N LEU A 16 4.55 -9.09 -15.32
CA LEU A 16 3.63 -9.65 -14.31
C LEU A 16 4.31 -10.70 -13.42
N SER A 17 5.64 -10.69 -13.36
CA SER A 17 6.36 -11.61 -12.47
C SER A 17 6.22 -11.18 -11.02
N ASP A 18 6.28 -12.14 -10.09
CA ASP A 18 6.19 -11.86 -8.64
C ASP A 18 7.23 -10.82 -8.20
N ILE A 19 8.44 -10.87 -8.75
CA ILE A 19 9.52 -9.92 -8.42
C ILE A 19 9.23 -8.50 -8.92
N GLU A 20 8.50 -8.35 -10.03
CA GLU A 20 8.11 -7.04 -10.57
C GLU A 20 6.84 -6.50 -9.90
N MET A 21 5.92 -7.37 -9.48
CA MET A 21 4.67 -6.98 -8.82
C MET A 21 4.80 -6.76 -7.31
N THR A 22 5.89 -7.23 -6.69
CA THR A 22 6.10 -7.08 -5.24
C THR A 22 6.85 -5.78 -4.91
N THR A 23 6.29 -5.00 -3.98
CA THR A 23 6.90 -3.80 -3.42
C THR A 23 6.77 -3.78 -1.91
N PHE A 24 7.53 -2.92 -1.22
CA PHE A 24 7.37 -2.68 0.21
C PHE A 24 6.51 -1.44 0.47
N ILE A 25 5.73 -1.44 1.55
CA ILE A 25 5.06 -0.24 2.08
C ILE A 25 5.61 0.04 3.48
N LEU A 26 6.15 1.24 3.70
CA LEU A 26 6.61 1.70 5.01
C LEU A 26 5.83 2.94 5.45
N ALA A 27 5.15 2.85 6.58
CA ALA A 27 4.46 3.97 7.24
C ALA A 27 5.18 4.33 8.55
N SER A 28 5.18 5.60 8.91
CA SER A 28 5.77 6.08 10.16
C SER A 28 5.01 7.29 10.68
N GLY A 29 4.77 7.33 11.99
CA GLY A 29 4.11 8.43 12.66
C GLY A 29 3.32 7.99 13.90
N PRO A 30 2.82 8.94 14.70
CA PRO A 30 2.10 8.63 15.95
C PRO A 30 0.82 7.80 15.77
N ALA A 31 0.18 7.91 14.60
CA ALA A 31 -1.04 7.17 14.26
C ALA A 31 -0.78 5.76 13.72
N VAL A 32 0.48 5.39 13.47
CA VAL A 32 0.85 4.09 12.90
C VAL A 32 1.02 3.05 14.02
N GLN A 33 0.52 1.84 13.78
CA GLN A 33 0.78 0.68 14.61
C GLN A 33 2.22 0.22 14.38
N ILE A 34 3.03 0.13 15.44
CA ILE A 34 4.41 -0.33 15.33
C ILE A 34 4.41 -1.84 15.11
N GLY A 35 5.18 -2.29 14.12
CA GLY A 35 5.36 -3.71 13.80
C GLY A 35 5.16 -4.00 12.32
N ASN A 36 5.07 -5.29 12.00
CA ASN A 36 4.68 -5.76 10.67
C ASN A 36 3.15 -5.89 10.60
N ILE A 37 2.63 -5.84 9.38
CA ILE A 37 1.21 -6.10 9.10
C ILE A 37 1.12 -7.58 8.68
N ASP A 38 0.49 -8.41 9.51
CA ASP A 38 0.40 -9.87 9.29
C ASP A 38 -0.75 -10.27 8.32
N GLN A 39 -1.11 -9.38 7.40
CA GLN A 39 -2.12 -9.61 6.37
C GLN A 39 -1.63 -9.11 5.02
N ASP A 40 -2.16 -9.71 3.95
CA ASP A 40 -1.90 -9.26 2.59
C ASP A 40 -2.24 -7.79 2.43
N THR A 41 -1.29 -7.05 1.84
CA THR A 41 -1.36 -5.61 1.62
C THR A 41 -0.93 -5.29 0.21
N PHE A 42 -1.66 -4.35 -0.39
CA PHE A 42 -1.51 -3.98 -1.79
C PHE A 42 -1.31 -2.48 -1.93
N ILE A 43 -0.75 -2.03 -3.05
CA ILE A 43 -0.49 -0.60 -3.28
C ILE A 43 -1.77 0.25 -3.22
N VAL A 44 -2.93 -0.34 -3.55
CA VAL A 44 -4.24 0.32 -3.50
C VAL A 44 -4.69 0.64 -2.06
N ASP A 45 -4.16 -0.05 -1.05
CA ASP A 45 -4.46 0.21 0.36
C ASP A 45 -3.88 1.53 0.84
N VAL A 46 -2.82 2.04 0.20
CA VAL A 46 -2.13 3.27 0.61
C VAL A 46 -3.07 4.48 0.56
N ALA A 47 -3.89 4.59 -0.50
CA ALA A 47 -4.82 5.71 -0.66
C ALA A 47 -5.92 5.68 0.42
N VAL A 48 -6.53 4.52 0.65
CA VAL A 48 -7.61 4.35 1.65
C VAL A 48 -7.09 4.53 3.07
N THR A 49 -5.87 4.09 3.35
CA THR A 49 -5.17 4.32 4.61
C THR A 49 -4.93 5.81 4.85
N ALA A 50 -4.45 6.54 3.84
CA ALA A 50 -4.21 7.98 3.95
C ALA A 50 -5.51 8.77 4.19
N LEU A 51 -6.58 8.46 3.45
CA LEU A 51 -7.90 9.07 3.65
C LEU A 51 -8.42 8.83 5.07
N THR A 52 -8.31 7.59 5.54
CA THR A 52 -8.73 7.21 6.89
C THR A 52 -7.92 7.96 7.97
N HIS A 53 -6.60 8.07 7.79
CA HIS A 53 -5.74 8.85 8.68
C HIS A 53 -6.14 10.34 8.74
N LEU A 54 -6.60 10.91 7.63
CA LEU A 54 -7.09 12.29 7.54
C LEU A 54 -8.53 12.46 8.04
N GLY A 55 -9.20 11.39 8.48
CA GLY A 55 -10.61 11.44 8.90
C GLY A 55 -11.60 11.58 7.74
N ILE A 56 -11.19 11.25 6.52
CA ILE A 56 -12.04 11.27 5.32
C ILE A 56 -12.59 9.87 5.09
N THR A 57 -13.91 9.73 5.12
CA THR A 57 -14.59 8.49 4.72
C THR A 57 -14.58 8.37 3.20
N PRO A 58 -14.04 7.29 2.61
CA PRO A 58 -14.14 7.05 1.18
C PRO A 58 -15.60 7.01 0.73
N ASP A 59 -15.94 7.77 -0.30
CA ASP A 59 -17.25 7.69 -0.94
C ASP A 59 -17.36 6.35 -1.70
N PRO A 60 -18.39 5.53 -1.49
CA PRO A 60 -18.61 4.31 -2.25
C PRO A 60 -18.62 4.52 -3.77
N ALA A 61 -19.02 5.69 -4.26
CA ALA A 61 -19.03 6.02 -5.69
C ALA A 61 -17.62 6.19 -6.30
N TRP A 62 -16.57 6.25 -5.48
CA TRP A 62 -15.18 6.27 -5.97
C TRP A 62 -14.65 4.89 -6.32
N GLU A 63 -15.35 3.81 -5.91
CA GLU A 63 -15.02 2.43 -6.25
C GLU A 63 -13.55 2.07 -5.90
N LEU A 64 -13.05 2.52 -4.75
CA LEU A 64 -11.70 2.19 -4.29
C LEU A 64 -11.64 0.74 -3.80
N ASP A 65 -10.74 -0.06 -4.36
CA ASP A 65 -10.54 -1.47 -3.99
C ASP A 65 -9.77 -1.67 -2.67
N GLY A 66 -9.07 -0.63 -2.22
CA GLY A 66 -8.19 -0.71 -1.05
C GLY A 66 -8.91 -0.70 0.29
N ARG A 67 -8.16 -1.02 1.35
CA ARG A 67 -8.61 -0.92 2.75
C ARG A 67 -7.59 -0.17 3.60
N ALA A 68 -8.04 0.40 4.71
CA ALA A 68 -7.14 1.03 5.67
C ALA A 68 -6.30 -0.04 6.39
N VAL A 69 -4.99 0.15 6.45
CA VAL A 69 -4.05 -0.81 7.06
C VAL A 69 -2.97 -0.09 7.89
N GLY A 70 -2.47 -0.74 8.93
CA GLY A 70 -1.32 -0.25 9.71
C GLY A 70 -1.56 0.99 10.58
N LEU A 71 -2.80 1.46 10.73
CA LEU A 71 -3.18 2.50 11.69
C LEU A 71 -3.52 1.89 13.06
N ARG A 72 -3.44 2.70 14.12
CA ARG A 72 -3.88 2.36 15.49
C ARG A 72 -5.40 2.46 15.65
#